data_AF-A0A7C8N326-F1
#
_entry.id   AF-A0A7C8N326-F1
#
_cell.length_a   1.000
_cell.length_b   1.000
_cell.length_c   1.000
_cell.angle_alpha   90.00
_cell.angle_beta   90.00
_cell.angle_gamma   90.00
#
_symmetry.space_group_name_H-M   'P 1'
#
loop_
_entity.id
_entity.type
_entity.pdbx_description
1 polymer ?
#
loop_
_entity_poly.entity_id
_entity_poly.type
_entity_poly.pdbx_seq_one_letter_code
_entity_poly.pdbx_strand_id
1 'polypeptide(L)'
;MATTQICMAANERKDRFNYEENQVNYPYYFPQTQDLRKSHQAFRIQLPSPNPDTHDTDCKDGRFYRTFHRDLKFILKRTDLRAHKYTFVTQDHDSGREIVHSVLWDYETGHVRISPMFKSSEFDALRKKNTPRRCVTRNGLNDCYASITGGNIEAQGFWIPYLAAKAICARFCYTIRKALSPIFGNDFPALCEQERSKILSGGKGYGSEETLQIESSVVEAVKAKQAVVEWQIYIEEGVVRADRQENLPPIEDAWKQYLTACKGLWMPPRLSYPESPLEQQEAEVQAAKILMELRYGDSEWPVHVF
;
A
#
# COMPACT_ATOMS: atom_id res chain seq x y z
N MET A 1 4.79 48.11 43.10
CA MET A 1 4.77 46.64 43.21
C MET A 1 4.98 46.09 41.80
N ALA A 2 6.24 45.98 41.38
CA ALA A 2 7.07 44.76 41.39
C ALA A 2 6.67 43.79 40.23
N THR A 3 7.23 43.92 39.02
CA THR A 3 8.43 43.25 38.44
C THR A 3 8.22 41.78 38.00
N THR A 4 8.69 41.47 36.77
CA THR A 4 9.18 40.15 36.23
C THR A 4 8.27 39.28 35.34
N GLN A 5 8.28 39.56 34.02
CA GLN A 5 8.92 38.79 32.91
C GLN A 5 9.24 37.26 33.05
N ILE A 6 9.21 36.56 31.88
CA ILE A 6 9.87 35.26 31.47
C ILE A 6 9.12 33.98 31.98
N CYS A 7 8.73 32.95 31.19
CA CYS A 7 9.47 32.20 30.16
C CYS A 7 8.57 31.44 29.16
N MET A 8 9.13 31.25 27.96
CA MET A 8 8.73 30.41 26.84
C MET A 8 8.44 28.94 27.20
N ALA A 9 7.47 28.31 26.53
CA ALA A 9 7.59 26.93 26.05
C ALA A 9 6.44 26.55 25.06
N ALA A 10 6.79 26.57 23.78
CA ALA A 10 6.52 25.52 22.80
C ALA A 10 5.08 24.99 22.58
N ASN A 11 4.61 25.24 21.35
CA ASN A 11 4.12 24.23 20.41
C ASN A 11 2.60 23.91 20.37
N GLU A 12 1.79 24.86 19.91
CA GLU A 12 0.48 24.55 19.32
C GLU A 12 0.22 25.41 18.08
N ARG A 13 0.90 25.11 16.97
CA ARG A 13 0.38 25.48 15.65
C ARG A 13 -0.82 24.58 15.37
N LYS A 14 -2.00 25.13 15.62
CA LYS A 14 -3.29 24.68 15.07
C LYS A 14 -3.24 24.85 13.56
N ASP A 15 -2.76 23.84 12.85
CA ASP A 15 -3.00 23.74 11.42
C ASP A 15 -4.43 23.23 11.21
N ARG A 16 -5.31 24.17 10.87
CA ARG A 16 -6.62 23.93 10.29
C ARG A 16 -6.42 23.32 8.89
N PHE A 17 -6.54 22.01 8.78
CA PHE A 17 -6.72 21.34 7.49
C PHE A 17 -8.12 20.74 7.45
N ASN A 18 -9.00 21.37 6.67
CA ASN A 18 -10.32 20.85 6.34
C ASN A 18 -10.12 19.83 5.21
N TYR A 19 -10.05 18.53 5.54
CA TYR A 19 -10.01 17.46 4.56
C TYR A 19 -11.45 17.16 4.12
N GLU A 20 -11.79 17.43 2.85
CA GLU A 20 -13.05 16.97 2.28
C GLU A 20 -13.11 15.43 2.25
N GLU A 21 -14.22 14.91 2.75
CA GLU A 21 -14.55 13.49 2.90
C GLU A 21 -14.74 12.81 1.53
N ASN A 22 -14.00 11.73 1.23
CA ASN A 22 -14.32 10.60 0.30
C ASN A 22 -13.16 10.04 -0.57
N GLN A 23 -11.88 10.40 -0.34
CA GLN A 23 -10.80 10.01 -1.26
C GLN A 23 -9.69 9.18 -0.60
N VAL A 24 -9.96 7.89 -0.35
CA VAL A 24 -8.95 6.92 0.12
C VAL A 24 -8.48 6.08 -1.08
N ASN A 25 -7.16 6.02 -1.31
CA ASN A 25 -6.57 5.33 -2.46
C ASN A 25 -6.63 3.80 -2.38
N TYR A 26 -6.86 3.21 -1.20
CA TYR A 26 -6.84 1.76 -0.93
C TYR A 26 -7.85 1.41 0.18
N PRO A 27 -9.19 1.40 -0.09
CA PRO A 27 -10.18 1.11 0.93
C PRO A 27 -10.29 -0.39 1.22
N TYR A 28 -11.02 -0.73 2.28
CA TYR A 28 -11.37 -2.12 2.60
C TYR A 28 -12.30 -2.74 1.55
N TYR A 29 -12.14 -4.03 1.31
CA TYR A 29 -13.12 -4.84 0.61
C TYR A 29 -14.02 -5.59 1.59
N PHE A 30 -15.32 -5.32 1.51
CA PHE A 30 -16.31 -6.06 2.28
C PHE A 30 -16.72 -7.36 1.57
N PRO A 31 -16.99 -8.44 2.32
CA PRO A 31 -17.31 -9.75 1.76
C PRO A 31 -18.68 -9.74 1.06
N GLN A 32 -18.64 -9.91 -0.26
CA GLN A 32 -19.84 -9.88 -1.11
C GLN A 32 -20.61 -11.19 -1.13
N THR A 33 -19.93 -12.34 -0.99
CA THR A 33 -20.55 -13.67 -1.05
C THR A 33 -20.76 -14.28 0.34
N GLN A 34 -21.78 -15.14 0.47
CA GLN A 34 -22.07 -15.82 1.73
C GLN A 34 -20.91 -16.71 2.20
N ASP A 35 -20.22 -17.38 1.27
CA ASP A 35 -19.08 -18.22 1.59
C ASP A 35 -17.89 -17.42 2.12
N LEU A 36 -17.67 -16.23 1.57
CA LEU A 36 -16.62 -15.34 2.05
C LEU A 36 -16.97 -14.78 3.43
N ARG A 37 -18.24 -14.43 3.69
CA ARG A 37 -18.72 -14.03 5.03
C ARG A 37 -18.51 -15.12 6.07
N LYS A 38 -18.89 -16.37 5.77
CA LYS A 38 -18.64 -17.53 6.66
C LYS A 38 -17.15 -17.69 6.94
N SER A 39 -16.32 -17.49 5.92
CA SER A 39 -14.87 -17.61 6.06
C SER A 39 -14.28 -16.46 6.89
N HIS A 40 -14.77 -15.23 6.73
CA HIS A 40 -14.40 -14.09 7.58
C HIS A 40 -14.73 -14.36 9.05
N GLN A 41 -15.89 -14.95 9.33
CA GLN A 41 -16.28 -15.39 10.67
C GLN A 41 -15.33 -16.47 11.20
N ALA A 42 -14.98 -17.46 10.38
CA ALA A 42 -14.04 -18.53 10.77
C ALA A 42 -12.65 -17.99 11.12
N PHE A 43 -12.14 -17.03 10.34
CA PHE A 43 -10.88 -16.34 10.62
C PHE A 43 -11.00 -15.28 11.72
N ARG A 44 -12.20 -15.06 12.28
CA ARG A 44 -12.50 -14.01 13.27
C ARG A 44 -11.93 -12.66 12.84
N ILE A 45 -12.19 -12.29 11.58
CA ILE A 45 -11.68 -11.04 11.03
C ILE A 45 -12.31 -9.88 11.79
N GLN A 46 -11.47 -9.07 12.44
CA GLN A 46 -11.88 -7.83 13.08
C GLN A 46 -11.49 -6.68 12.17
N LEU A 47 -12.45 -6.25 11.35
CA LEU A 47 -12.39 -4.94 10.72
C LEU A 47 -12.65 -3.88 11.80
N PRO A 48 -12.07 -2.69 11.66
CA PRO A 48 -12.47 -1.56 12.49
C PRO A 48 -13.97 -1.33 12.31
N SER A 49 -14.71 -1.31 13.42
CA SER A 49 -16.15 -1.04 13.38
C SER A 49 -16.35 0.45 13.15
N PRO A 50 -17.19 0.88 12.20
CA PRO A 50 -17.77 2.21 12.29
C PRO A 50 -18.55 2.27 13.61
N ASN A 51 -18.29 3.30 14.42
CA ASN A 51 -19.05 3.52 15.64
C ASN A 51 -20.46 3.99 15.21
N PRO A 52 -21.57 3.54 15.81
CA PRO A 52 -22.91 4.01 15.40
C PRO A 52 -23.14 5.51 15.63
N ASP A 53 -22.29 6.18 16.43
CA ASP A 53 -22.30 7.64 16.64
C ASP A 53 -21.41 8.41 15.64
N THR A 54 -20.66 7.70 14.79
CA THR A 54 -19.87 8.31 13.71
C THR A 54 -20.64 8.15 12.40
N HIS A 55 -21.03 9.26 11.78
CA HIS A 55 -21.69 9.26 10.48
C HIS A 55 -20.92 8.39 9.47
N ASP A 56 -21.66 7.78 8.53
CA ASP A 56 -21.23 6.85 7.47
C ASP A 56 -20.03 7.34 6.60
N THR A 57 -19.50 8.53 6.85
CA THR A 57 -18.27 9.11 6.26
C THR A 57 -16.99 8.79 7.03
N ASP A 58 -17.08 8.23 8.24
CA ASP A 58 -15.94 7.90 9.10
C ASP A 58 -15.38 6.47 8.88
N CYS A 59 -15.12 6.14 7.60
CA CYS A 59 -14.10 5.14 7.24
C CYS A 59 -12.67 5.60 7.63
N LYS A 60 -12.54 6.63 8.47
CA LYS A 60 -11.31 7.27 8.94
C LYS A 60 -10.68 6.54 10.13
N ASP A 61 -10.74 5.22 10.19
CA ASP A 61 -9.90 4.46 11.15
C ASP A 61 -8.44 4.33 10.66
N GLY A 62 -7.94 5.44 10.10
CA GLY A 62 -6.58 5.60 9.62
C GLY A 62 -5.67 5.84 10.81
N ARG A 63 -5.02 4.79 11.30
CA ARG A 63 -4.04 4.93 12.37
C ARG A 63 -2.81 5.66 11.82
N PHE A 64 -2.46 6.75 12.49
CA PHE A 64 -1.26 7.52 12.19
C PHE A 64 -0.07 6.93 12.93
N TYR A 65 0.88 6.36 12.19
CA TYR A 65 2.11 5.83 12.77
C TYR A 65 3.28 6.76 12.42
N ARG A 66 3.77 7.56 13.37
CA ARG A 66 5.00 8.33 13.16
C ARG A 66 6.22 7.40 13.28
N THR A 67 7.09 7.40 12.28
CA THR A 67 8.32 6.61 12.28
C THR A 67 9.47 7.40 11.66
N PHE A 68 10.58 7.47 12.39
CA PHE A 68 11.77 8.21 11.99
C PHE A 68 12.72 7.37 11.12
N HIS A 69 12.17 6.55 10.21
CA HIS A 69 12.98 5.66 9.38
C HIS A 69 13.47 6.34 8.10
N ARG A 70 14.76 6.19 7.80
CA ARG A 70 15.39 6.76 6.60
C ARG A 70 14.74 6.23 5.32
N ASP A 71 14.43 4.94 5.25
CA ASP A 71 13.83 4.33 4.05
C ASP A 71 12.42 4.86 3.80
N LEU A 72 11.62 5.12 4.84
CA LEU A 72 10.30 5.72 4.67
C LEU A 72 10.41 7.13 4.08
N LYS A 73 11.35 7.92 4.62
CA LYS A 73 11.68 9.25 4.10
C LYS A 73 12.29 9.19 2.69
N PHE A 74 12.89 8.08 2.28
CA PHE A 74 13.49 7.95 0.96
C PHE A 74 12.47 7.52 -0.11
N ILE A 75 11.55 6.61 0.25
CA ILE A 75 10.67 5.88 -0.66
C ILE A 75 9.26 6.46 -0.67
N LEU A 76 8.71 6.75 0.52
CA LEU A 76 7.40 7.39 0.67
C LEU A 76 7.50 8.90 0.89
N LYS A 77 8.74 9.42 1.03
CA LYS A 77 9.08 10.83 1.28
C LYS A 77 8.39 11.46 2.49
N ARG A 78 7.86 10.63 3.37
CA ARG A 78 7.17 11.02 4.59
C ARG A 78 7.82 10.37 5.80
N THR A 79 7.47 10.88 6.97
CA THR A 79 7.94 10.37 8.27
C THR A 79 6.82 9.73 9.09
N ASP A 80 5.67 9.54 8.47
CA ASP A 80 4.48 8.95 9.06
C ASP A 80 3.86 7.90 8.11
N LEU A 81 2.98 7.05 8.62
CA LEU A 81 2.14 6.16 7.82
C LEU A 81 0.69 6.46 8.16
N ARG A 82 -0.13 6.61 7.12
CA ARG A 82 -1.57 6.69 7.23
C ARG A 82 -2.13 5.32 6.89
N ALA A 83 -2.26 4.45 7.91
CA ALA A 83 -2.50 3.03 7.67
C ALA A 83 -3.88 2.56 8.12
N HIS A 84 -4.50 1.77 7.28
CA HIS A 84 -5.59 0.89 7.65
C HIS A 84 -5.05 -0.34 8.36
N LYS A 85 -5.86 -0.90 9.26
CA LYS A 85 -5.54 -2.10 10.01
C LYS A 85 -6.75 -3.02 10.09
N TYR A 86 -6.52 -4.32 10.03
CA TYR A 86 -7.46 -5.32 10.56
C TYR A 86 -6.67 -6.49 11.14
N THR A 87 -7.35 -7.34 11.91
CA THR A 87 -6.75 -8.58 12.43
C THR A 87 -7.50 -9.81 11.96
N PHE A 88 -6.79 -10.93 11.89
CA PHE A 88 -7.38 -12.26 11.69
C PHE A 88 -6.63 -13.28 12.54
N VAL A 89 -7.28 -14.41 12.83
CA VAL A 89 -6.74 -15.46 13.69
C VAL A 89 -6.43 -16.71 12.88
N THR A 90 -5.25 -17.28 13.09
CA THR A 90 -4.90 -18.63 12.61
C THR A 90 -4.54 -19.52 13.79
N GLN A 91 -4.48 -20.82 13.55
CA GLN A 91 -3.89 -21.76 14.50
C GLN A 91 -2.45 -22.05 14.09
N ASP A 92 -1.55 -22.08 15.07
CA ASP A 92 -0.19 -22.54 14.85
C ASP A 92 -0.20 -24.03 14.50
N HIS A 93 0.53 -24.40 13.46
CA HIS A 93 0.57 -25.79 12.98
C HIS A 93 1.19 -26.73 14.03
N ASP A 94 2.17 -26.24 14.80
CA ASP A 94 2.94 -27.07 15.72
C ASP A 94 2.32 -27.13 17.12
N SER A 95 1.87 -25.98 17.64
CA SER A 95 1.36 -25.89 19.01
C SER A 95 -0.16 -25.85 19.13
N GLY A 96 -0.89 -25.72 18.01
CA GLY A 96 -2.36 -25.55 18.01
C GLY A 96 -2.83 -24.24 18.63
N ARG A 97 -1.91 -23.37 19.08
CA ARG A 97 -2.22 -22.10 19.73
C ARG A 97 -2.77 -21.12 18.73
N GLU A 98 -3.70 -20.29 19.18
CA GLU A 98 -4.23 -19.20 18.37
C GLU A 98 -3.18 -18.10 18.21
N ILE A 99 -2.94 -17.71 16.97
CA ILE A 99 -2.06 -16.60 16.61
C ILE A 99 -2.91 -15.52 15.96
N VAL A 100 -2.85 -14.31 16.53
CA VAL A 100 -3.48 -13.12 15.96
C VAL A 100 -2.49 -12.44 15.03
N HIS A 101 -2.90 -12.22 13.78
CA HIS A 101 -2.12 -11.51 12.77
C HIS A 101 -2.74 -10.15 12.48
N SER A 102 -1.94 -9.09 12.53
CA SER A 102 -2.37 -7.73 12.15
C SER A 102 -1.94 -7.41 10.73
N VAL A 103 -2.88 -7.15 9.84
CA VAL A 103 -2.62 -6.66 8.48
C VAL A 103 -2.68 -5.14 8.48
N LEU A 104 -1.65 -4.51 7.90
CA LEU A 104 -1.54 -3.06 7.78
C LEU A 104 -1.18 -2.67 6.35
N TRP A 105 -1.77 -1.60 5.85
CA TRP A 105 -1.36 -0.94 4.61
C TRP A 105 -1.58 0.55 4.68
N ASP A 106 -0.67 1.30 4.07
CA ASP A 106 -0.77 2.74 3.92
C ASP A 106 -1.83 3.02 2.85
N TYR A 107 -2.92 3.66 3.25
CA TYR A 107 -4.04 3.89 2.38
C TYR A 107 -3.84 5.07 1.42
N GLU A 108 -2.75 5.83 1.56
CA GLU A 108 -2.38 6.90 0.63
C GLU A 108 -1.44 6.39 -0.46
N THR A 109 -0.41 5.65 -0.06
CA THR A 109 0.65 5.19 -0.97
C THR A 109 0.40 3.78 -1.51
N GLY A 110 -0.46 2.99 -0.86
CA GLY A 110 -0.72 1.60 -1.20
C GLY A 110 0.37 0.64 -0.76
N HIS A 111 1.28 1.06 0.10
CA HIS A 111 2.30 0.15 0.63
C HIS A 111 1.69 -0.79 1.67
N VAL A 112 1.89 -2.08 1.48
CA VAL A 112 1.35 -3.16 2.31
C VAL A 112 2.46 -3.76 3.15
N ARG A 113 2.22 -3.92 4.45
CA ARG A 113 3.14 -4.61 5.35
C ARG A 113 3.02 -6.12 5.17
N ILE A 114 4.00 -6.75 4.53
CA ILE A 114 3.94 -8.18 4.14
C ILE A 114 4.38 -9.14 5.23
N SER A 115 5.11 -8.68 6.25
CA SER A 115 5.68 -9.56 7.28
C SER A 115 4.67 -10.46 7.99
N PRO A 116 3.43 -10.03 8.31
CA PRO A 116 2.40 -10.89 8.87
C PRO A 116 2.02 -12.07 7.97
N MET A 117 1.95 -11.86 6.65
CA MET A 117 1.57 -12.90 5.68
C MET A 117 2.58 -14.06 5.68
N PHE A 118 3.88 -13.74 5.75
CA PHE A 118 4.94 -14.75 5.88
C PHE A 118 4.88 -15.49 7.22
N LYS A 119 4.53 -14.79 8.32
CA LYS A 119 4.38 -15.41 9.64
C LYS A 119 3.17 -16.34 9.74
N SER A 120 2.10 -16.04 9.00
CA SER A 120 0.89 -16.87 8.90
C SER A 120 1.00 -18.01 7.89
N SER A 121 2.16 -18.19 7.24
CA SER A 121 2.40 -19.26 6.28
C SER A 121 2.38 -20.63 6.96
N GLU A 122 1.78 -21.62 6.30
CA GLU A 122 1.87 -23.04 6.69
C GLU A 122 3.27 -23.65 6.42
N PHE A 123 4.10 -22.96 5.62
CA PHE A 123 5.44 -23.40 5.26
C PHE A 123 6.53 -22.78 6.13
N ASP A 124 7.25 -23.60 6.89
CA ASP A 124 8.36 -23.19 7.78
C ASP A 124 9.48 -22.43 7.06
N ALA A 125 9.78 -22.83 5.83
CA ALA A 125 10.77 -22.15 5.00
C ALA A 125 10.40 -20.66 4.80
N LEU A 126 9.10 -20.35 4.75
CA LEU A 126 8.61 -18.98 4.54
C LEU A 126 8.46 -18.19 5.85
N ARG A 127 8.29 -18.85 7.00
CA ARG A 127 8.16 -18.20 8.32
C ARG A 127 9.47 -17.55 8.81
N LYS A 128 10.62 -17.84 8.19
CA LYS A 128 11.93 -17.32 8.60
C LYS A 128 11.99 -15.79 8.49
N LYS A 129 12.63 -15.14 9.48
CA LYS A 129 12.72 -13.67 9.60
C LYS A 129 13.22 -12.96 8.33
N ASN A 130 14.15 -13.57 7.60
CA ASN A 130 14.79 -12.96 6.43
C ASN A 130 14.08 -13.27 5.10
N THR A 131 13.08 -14.17 5.10
CA THR A 131 12.35 -14.54 3.87
C THR A 131 11.70 -13.35 3.18
N PRO A 132 11.02 -12.41 3.89
CA PRO A 132 10.45 -11.24 3.24
C PRO A 132 11.50 -10.41 2.48
N ARG A 133 12.68 -10.17 3.09
CA ARG A 133 13.78 -9.44 2.45
C ARG A 133 14.27 -10.15 1.18
N ARG A 134 14.52 -11.46 1.28
CA ARG A 134 14.98 -12.27 0.15
C ARG A 134 13.97 -12.27 -1.00
N CYS A 135 12.68 -12.35 -0.68
CA CYS A 135 11.60 -12.27 -1.65
C CYS A 135 11.58 -10.92 -2.39
N VAL A 136 11.69 -9.81 -1.66
CA VAL A 136 11.77 -8.46 -2.24
C VAL A 136 12.98 -8.31 -3.17
N THR A 137 14.16 -8.70 -2.69
CA THR A 137 15.39 -8.58 -3.47
C THR A 137 15.36 -9.45 -4.73
N ARG A 138 14.84 -10.68 -4.64
CA ARG A 138 14.71 -11.60 -5.78
C ARG A 138 13.77 -11.06 -6.87
N ASN A 139 12.73 -10.35 -6.47
CA ASN A 139 11.77 -9.74 -7.39
C ASN A 139 12.23 -8.36 -7.92
N GLY A 140 13.44 -7.91 -7.59
CA GLY A 140 13.97 -6.64 -8.09
C GLY A 140 13.24 -5.40 -7.56
N LEU A 141 12.61 -5.50 -6.38
CA LEU A 141 11.81 -4.45 -5.74
C LEU A 141 12.62 -3.60 -4.75
N ASN A 142 13.96 -3.61 -4.83
CA ASN A 142 14.83 -2.98 -3.83
C ASN A 142 14.63 -1.45 -3.72
N ASP A 143 14.17 -0.81 -4.79
CA ASP A 143 13.97 0.64 -4.85
C ASP A 143 12.53 1.05 -4.50
N CYS A 144 11.65 0.07 -4.25
CA CYS A 144 10.24 0.29 -4.02
C CYS A 144 9.76 -0.28 -2.67
N TYR A 145 10.66 -0.71 -1.77
CA TYR A 145 10.27 -1.28 -0.47
C TYR A 145 10.82 -0.49 0.72
N ALA A 146 9.99 -0.26 1.74
CA ALA A 146 10.47 0.29 3.01
C ALA A 146 10.67 -0.84 4.04
N SER A 147 11.85 -0.91 4.64
CA SER A 147 12.09 -1.76 5.81
C SER A 147 12.04 -0.91 7.07
N ILE A 148 10.90 -0.89 7.76
CA ILE A 148 10.75 -0.09 8.98
C ILE A 148 11.30 -0.87 10.17
N THR A 149 12.38 -0.36 10.75
CA THR A 149 12.99 -0.87 11.99
C THR A 149 12.96 0.21 13.07
N GLY A 150 12.63 -0.18 14.31
CA GLY A 150 12.44 0.79 15.41
C GLY A 150 11.13 1.60 15.31
N GLY A 151 10.90 2.50 16.28
CA GLY A 151 9.65 3.24 16.40
C GLY A 151 8.47 2.35 16.82
N ASN A 152 7.26 2.64 16.32
CA ASN A 152 6.06 1.89 16.66
C ASN A 152 6.19 0.40 16.23
N ILE A 153 6.13 -0.50 17.22
CA ILE A 153 6.34 -1.96 17.05
C ILE A 153 5.36 -2.57 16.03
N GLU A 154 4.12 -2.10 15.98
CA GLU A 154 3.11 -2.63 15.08
C GLU A 154 3.40 -2.29 13.61
N ALA A 155 3.98 -1.11 13.36
CA ALA A 155 4.35 -0.67 12.02
C ALA A 155 5.66 -1.29 11.51
N GLN A 156 6.46 -1.92 12.37
CA GLN A 156 7.73 -2.53 11.96
C GLN A 156 7.52 -3.71 11.00
N GLY A 157 8.46 -3.84 10.06
CA GLY A 157 8.46 -4.88 9.03
C GLY A 157 8.76 -4.37 7.64
N PHE A 158 8.56 -5.24 6.65
CA PHE A 158 8.74 -4.93 5.24
C PHE A 158 7.43 -4.44 4.64
N TRP A 159 7.49 -3.30 3.96
CA TRP A 159 6.39 -2.65 3.27
C TRP A 159 6.68 -2.59 1.78
N ILE A 160 5.78 -3.10 0.95
CA ILE A 160 5.94 -3.11 -0.51
C ILE A 160 4.66 -2.63 -1.21
N PRO A 161 4.71 -2.20 -2.47
CA PRO A 161 3.55 -1.68 -3.18
C PRO A 161 2.46 -2.75 -3.33
N TYR A 162 1.21 -2.31 -3.24
CA TYR A 162 0.01 -3.15 -3.23
C TYR A 162 0.02 -4.27 -4.27
N LEU A 163 0.34 -3.97 -5.53
CA LEU A 163 0.37 -4.98 -6.59
C LEU A 163 1.41 -6.06 -6.36
N ALA A 164 2.62 -5.68 -5.95
CA ALA A 164 3.65 -6.65 -5.60
C ALA A 164 3.21 -7.49 -4.40
N ALA A 165 2.57 -6.88 -3.39
CA ALA A 165 2.02 -7.61 -2.25
C ALA A 165 0.94 -8.61 -2.67
N LYS A 166 -0.04 -8.20 -3.49
CA LYS A 166 -1.10 -9.07 -4.01
C LYS A 166 -0.50 -10.22 -4.81
N ALA A 167 0.42 -9.94 -5.74
CA ALA A 167 1.04 -10.95 -6.59
C ALA A 167 1.91 -11.94 -5.78
N ILE A 168 2.71 -11.48 -4.83
CA ILE A 168 3.53 -12.34 -3.97
C ILE A 168 2.63 -13.21 -3.08
N CYS A 169 1.64 -12.61 -2.40
CA CYS A 169 0.76 -13.34 -1.50
C CYS A 169 -0.10 -14.37 -2.24
N ALA A 170 -0.51 -14.10 -3.47
CA ALA A 170 -1.27 -15.05 -4.28
C ALA A 170 -0.57 -16.40 -4.44
N ARG A 171 0.76 -16.42 -4.38
CA ARG A 171 1.60 -17.59 -4.68
C ARG A 171 1.94 -18.46 -3.47
N PHE A 172 1.62 -18.03 -2.25
CA PHE A 172 1.86 -18.84 -1.04
C PHE A 172 0.75 -18.75 0.02
N CYS A 173 -0.11 -17.74 0.00
CA CYS A 173 -1.15 -17.53 1.02
C CYS A 173 -2.44 -18.33 0.79
N TYR A 174 -2.41 -19.44 0.05
CA TYR A 174 -3.61 -20.23 -0.25
C TYR A 174 -4.44 -20.55 1.00
N THR A 175 -3.84 -21.03 2.09
CA THR A 175 -4.59 -21.39 3.31
C THR A 175 -5.31 -20.21 3.96
N ILE A 176 -4.71 -19.03 3.94
CA ILE A 176 -5.26 -17.80 4.54
C ILE A 176 -5.92 -16.87 3.51
N ARG A 177 -6.07 -17.30 2.25
CA ARG A 177 -6.48 -16.45 1.12
C ARG A 177 -7.76 -15.67 1.37
N LYS A 178 -8.71 -16.29 2.09
CA LYS A 178 -9.99 -15.65 2.43
C LYS A 178 -9.82 -14.57 3.51
N ALA A 179 -8.87 -14.74 4.43
CA ALA A 179 -8.52 -13.74 5.44
C ALA A 179 -7.83 -12.49 4.86
N LEU A 180 -7.27 -12.61 3.64
CA LEU A 180 -6.61 -11.50 2.94
C LEU A 180 -7.52 -10.76 1.96
N SER A 181 -8.77 -11.20 1.79
CA SER A 181 -9.73 -10.50 0.93
C SER A 181 -10.04 -9.05 1.35
N PRO A 182 -10.04 -8.64 2.65
CA PRO A 182 -10.28 -7.24 2.99
C PRO A 182 -9.25 -6.25 2.42
N ILE A 183 -8.02 -6.70 2.20
CA ILE A 183 -6.98 -5.89 1.56
C ILE A 183 -6.92 -6.15 0.06
N PHE A 184 -6.92 -7.41 -0.39
CA PHE A 184 -6.61 -7.73 -1.79
C PHE A 184 -7.81 -7.89 -2.73
N GLY A 185 -9.04 -7.78 -2.19
CA GLY A 185 -10.27 -7.93 -2.96
C GLY A 185 -10.96 -9.27 -2.79
N ASN A 186 -12.25 -9.28 -3.14
CA ASN A 186 -13.10 -10.48 -3.09
C ASN A 186 -12.68 -11.55 -4.12
N ASP A 187 -11.93 -11.17 -5.15
CA ASP A 187 -11.35 -12.03 -6.19
C ASP A 187 -10.06 -12.75 -5.74
N PHE A 188 -9.40 -12.24 -4.70
CA PHE A 188 -8.11 -12.76 -4.25
C PHE A 188 -8.09 -14.26 -3.92
N PRO A 189 -9.12 -14.85 -3.29
CA PRO A 189 -9.19 -16.31 -3.09
C PRO A 189 -9.12 -17.12 -4.37
N ALA A 190 -9.74 -16.65 -5.46
CA ALA A 190 -9.71 -17.32 -6.76
C ALA A 190 -8.33 -17.18 -7.41
N LEU A 191 -7.71 -16.00 -7.30
CA LEU A 191 -6.34 -15.76 -7.76
C LEU A 191 -5.34 -16.72 -7.07
N CYS A 192 -5.45 -16.91 -5.76
CA CYS A 192 -4.62 -17.88 -5.03
C CYS A 192 -4.79 -19.32 -5.53
N GLU A 193 -6.02 -19.74 -5.86
CA GLU A 193 -6.27 -21.07 -6.41
C GLU A 193 -5.57 -21.22 -7.78
N GLN A 194 -5.75 -20.24 -8.66
CA GLN A 194 -5.13 -20.23 -9.98
C GLN A 194 -3.60 -20.31 -9.88
N GLU A 195 -2.97 -19.48 -9.05
CA GLU A 195 -1.52 -19.48 -8.88
C GLU A 195 -1.01 -20.80 -8.28
N ARG A 196 -1.72 -21.35 -7.29
CA ARG A 196 -1.38 -22.66 -6.72
C ARG A 196 -1.45 -23.76 -7.77
N SER A 197 -2.51 -23.80 -8.58
CA SER A 197 -2.64 -24.78 -9.67
C SER A 197 -1.50 -24.65 -10.68
N LYS A 198 -1.15 -23.43 -11.11
CA LYS A 198 -0.01 -23.18 -12.03
C LYS A 198 1.31 -23.67 -11.47
N ILE A 199 1.58 -23.41 -10.18
CA ILE A 199 2.83 -23.82 -9.51
C ILE A 199 2.93 -25.35 -9.46
N LEU A 200 1.84 -26.01 -9.06
CA LEU A 200 1.77 -27.47 -8.97
C LEU A 200 1.87 -28.15 -10.34
N SER A 201 1.22 -27.60 -11.38
CA SER A 201 1.34 -28.13 -12.74
C SER A 201 2.74 -27.96 -13.33
N GLY A 202 3.47 -26.94 -12.88
CA GLY A 202 4.86 -26.70 -13.28
C GLY A 202 5.89 -27.60 -12.57
N GLY A 203 5.44 -28.57 -11.77
CA GLY A 203 6.31 -29.49 -11.03
C GLY A 203 7.10 -28.83 -9.89
N LYS A 204 6.74 -27.59 -9.52
CA LYS A 204 7.42 -26.85 -8.44
C LYS A 204 6.74 -27.13 -7.10
N GLY A 205 7.54 -27.26 -6.04
CA GLY A 205 7.02 -27.35 -4.67
C GLY A 205 6.36 -26.04 -4.25
N TYR A 206 5.02 -26.06 -4.12
CA TYR A 206 4.27 -24.94 -3.58
C TYR A 206 4.75 -24.60 -2.15
N GLY A 207 4.93 -23.33 -1.84
CA GLY A 207 5.46 -22.88 -0.54
C GLY A 207 6.98 -22.80 -0.43
N SER A 208 7.72 -22.96 -1.53
CA SER A 208 9.16 -22.70 -1.58
C SER A 208 9.46 -21.23 -1.92
N GLU A 209 10.62 -20.72 -1.48
CA GLU A 209 11.01 -19.34 -1.82
C GLU A 209 11.16 -19.11 -3.34
N GLU A 210 11.50 -20.16 -4.10
CA GLU A 210 11.64 -20.10 -5.56
C GLU A 210 10.30 -19.86 -6.25
N THR A 211 9.20 -20.31 -5.63
CA THR A 211 7.86 -20.07 -6.14
C THR A 211 7.38 -18.63 -5.91
N LEU A 212 8.08 -17.80 -5.13
CA LEU A 212 7.67 -16.42 -4.84
C LEU A 212 8.03 -15.39 -5.91
N GLN A 213 8.61 -15.82 -7.04
CA GLN A 213 8.90 -14.93 -8.15
C GLN A 213 7.60 -14.48 -8.83
N ILE A 214 7.39 -13.18 -8.95
CA ILE A 214 6.23 -12.58 -9.64
C ILE A 214 6.56 -12.25 -11.09
N GLU A 215 5.51 -12.07 -11.89
CA GLU A 215 5.63 -11.71 -13.31
C GLU A 215 6.35 -10.37 -13.49
N SER A 216 7.23 -10.29 -14.49
CA SER A 216 8.02 -9.08 -14.79
C SER A 216 7.12 -7.87 -15.06
N SER A 217 5.97 -8.07 -15.71
CA SER A 217 4.98 -7.02 -15.97
C SER A 217 4.44 -6.37 -14.68
N VAL A 218 4.31 -7.14 -13.59
CA VAL A 218 3.90 -6.60 -12.28
C VAL A 218 5.02 -5.75 -11.69
N VAL A 219 6.28 -6.20 -11.81
CA VAL A 219 7.45 -5.44 -11.35
C VAL A 219 7.57 -4.13 -12.12
N GLU A 220 7.39 -4.15 -13.43
CA GLU A 220 7.38 -2.97 -14.31
C GLU A 220 6.28 -2.00 -13.92
N ALA A 221 5.03 -2.47 -13.72
CA ALA A 221 3.92 -1.63 -13.28
C ALA A 221 4.17 -0.97 -11.91
N VAL A 222 4.75 -1.73 -10.98
CA VAL A 222 5.11 -1.22 -9.65
C VAL A 222 6.18 -0.12 -9.75
N LYS A 223 7.22 -0.33 -10.54
CA LYS A 223 8.28 0.66 -10.76
C LYS A 223 7.76 1.89 -11.48
N ALA A 224 6.92 1.72 -12.49
CA ALA A 224 6.30 2.83 -13.21
C ALA A 224 5.45 3.71 -12.28
N LYS A 225 4.64 3.10 -11.40
CA LYS A 225 3.91 3.87 -10.37
C LYS A 225 4.86 4.56 -9.40
N GLN A 226 5.89 3.88 -8.93
CA GLN A 226 6.85 4.49 -7.99
C GLN A 226 7.51 5.72 -8.62
N ALA A 227 7.89 5.66 -9.90
CA ALA A 227 8.44 6.80 -10.63
C ALA A 227 7.46 7.99 -10.69
N VAL A 228 6.17 7.72 -10.94
CA VAL A 228 5.11 8.76 -10.91
C VAL A 228 4.97 9.37 -9.52
N VAL A 229 4.94 8.54 -8.47
CA VAL A 229 4.85 9.03 -7.08
C VAL A 229 6.06 9.88 -6.70
N GLU A 230 7.26 9.51 -7.13
CA GLU A 230 8.47 10.30 -6.91
C GLU A 230 8.44 11.63 -7.64
N TRP A 231 7.92 11.66 -8.87
CA TRP A 231 7.68 12.90 -9.62
C TRP A 231 6.68 13.81 -8.91
N GLN A 232 5.55 13.27 -8.42
CA GLN A 232 4.58 14.05 -7.66
C GLN A 232 5.24 14.72 -6.46
N ILE A 233 6.04 13.98 -5.69
CA ILE A 233 6.68 14.53 -4.49
C ILE A 233 7.76 15.56 -4.84
N TYR A 234 8.53 15.34 -5.92
CA TYR A 234 9.50 16.32 -6.38
C TYR A 234 8.86 17.69 -6.68
N ILE A 235 7.70 17.67 -7.34
CA ILE A 235 6.91 18.86 -7.62
C ILE A 235 6.41 19.49 -6.31
N GLU A 236 5.78 18.72 -5.42
CA GLU A 236 5.20 19.22 -4.16
C GLU A 236 6.22 19.87 -3.22
N GLU A 237 7.40 19.29 -3.08
CA GLU A 237 8.39 19.78 -2.11
C GLU A 237 9.27 20.91 -2.67
N GLY A 238 9.23 21.18 -3.98
CA GLY A 238 10.11 22.14 -4.65
C GLY A 238 11.61 21.84 -4.47
N VAL A 239 11.95 20.62 -4.03
CA VAL A 239 13.32 20.24 -3.68
C VAL A 239 14.06 19.86 -4.95
N VAL A 240 14.89 20.79 -5.44
CA VAL A 240 15.93 20.54 -6.45
C VAL A 240 17.02 19.67 -5.83
N ARG A 241 16.75 18.38 -5.69
CA ARG A 241 17.78 17.39 -5.37
C ARG A 241 18.43 16.93 -6.67
N ALA A 242 19.50 17.63 -7.05
CA ALA A 242 20.29 17.37 -8.24
C ALA A 242 20.80 15.91 -8.33
N ASP A 243 20.86 15.18 -7.21
CA ASP A 243 21.27 13.78 -7.11
C ASP A 243 20.27 12.77 -7.69
N ARG A 244 19.01 13.17 -7.98
CA ARG A 244 17.98 12.23 -8.48
C ARG A 244 17.41 12.53 -9.86
N GLN A 245 17.57 13.74 -10.37
CA GLN A 245 17.11 14.08 -11.72
C GLN A 245 17.78 13.18 -12.78
N GLU A 246 19.01 12.71 -12.52
CA GLU A 246 19.74 11.80 -13.42
C GLU A 246 19.17 10.38 -13.49
N ASN A 247 18.38 9.95 -12.48
CA ASN A 247 17.88 8.57 -12.38
C ASN A 247 16.38 8.42 -12.66
N LEU A 248 15.61 9.50 -12.62
CA LEU A 248 14.18 9.46 -12.95
C LEU A 248 13.99 9.61 -14.46
N PRO A 249 13.12 8.80 -15.10
CA PRO A 249 12.75 9.04 -16.48
C PRO A 249 12.06 10.40 -16.60
N PRO A 250 12.09 11.05 -17.78
CA PRO A 250 11.30 12.26 -18.03
C PRO A 250 9.85 12.08 -17.57
N ILE A 251 9.25 13.12 -16.99
CA ILE A 251 7.89 13.02 -16.39
C ILE A 251 6.85 12.46 -17.38
N GLU A 252 6.93 12.84 -18.65
CA GLU A 252 6.07 12.31 -19.71
C GLU A 252 6.28 10.81 -19.92
N ASP A 253 7.52 10.35 -19.91
CA ASP A 253 7.86 8.93 -20.09
C ASP A 253 7.46 8.12 -18.86
N ALA A 254 7.61 8.67 -17.66
CA ALA A 254 7.14 8.05 -16.41
C ALA A 254 5.62 7.82 -16.46
N TRP A 255 4.86 8.83 -16.90
CA TRP A 255 3.41 8.72 -17.04
C TRP A 255 2.99 7.80 -18.19
N LYS A 256 3.64 7.84 -19.35
CA LYS A 256 3.39 6.90 -20.45
C LYS A 256 3.63 5.46 -20.03
N GLN A 257 4.74 5.20 -19.33
CA GLN A 257 5.06 3.89 -18.78
C GLN A 257 4.04 3.45 -17.75
N TYR A 258 3.63 4.33 -16.83
CA TYR A 258 2.58 4.05 -15.87
C TYR A 258 1.25 3.72 -16.56
N LEU A 259 0.79 4.52 -17.51
CA LEU A 259 -0.47 4.26 -18.22
C LEU A 259 -0.43 2.97 -19.04
N THR A 260 0.73 2.64 -19.61
CA THR A 260 0.92 1.41 -20.39
C THR A 260 1.00 0.18 -19.49
N ALA A 261 1.86 0.22 -18.47
CA ALA A 261 2.13 -0.92 -17.59
C ALA A 261 1.02 -1.15 -16.55
N CYS A 262 0.33 -0.08 -16.13
CA CYS A 262 -0.76 -0.13 -15.17
C CYS A 262 -2.15 -0.20 -15.84
N LYS A 263 -2.21 -0.32 -17.17
CA LYS A 263 -3.49 -0.43 -17.91
C LYS A 263 -4.30 -1.62 -17.37
N GLY A 264 -5.53 -1.34 -16.92
CA GLY A 264 -6.41 -2.36 -16.34
C GLY A 264 -6.03 -2.79 -14.91
N LEU A 265 -5.03 -2.17 -14.28
CA LEU A 265 -4.66 -2.38 -12.89
C LEU A 265 -5.17 -1.23 -12.02
N TRP A 266 -5.75 -1.56 -10.87
CA TRP A 266 -6.24 -0.55 -9.95
C TRP A 266 -5.08 0.04 -9.14
N MET A 267 -4.64 1.25 -9.52
CA MET A 267 -3.43 1.88 -8.98
C MET A 267 -3.56 3.41 -8.88
N PRO A 268 -4.53 3.98 -8.15
CA PRO A 268 -4.71 5.42 -8.13
C PRO A 268 -3.40 6.13 -7.70
N PRO A 269 -2.95 7.17 -8.43
CA PRO A 269 -1.82 7.99 -7.98
C PRO A 269 -2.14 8.64 -6.64
N ARG A 270 -1.14 9.17 -5.94
CA ARG A 270 -1.34 9.76 -4.60
C ARG A 270 -2.45 10.83 -4.66
N LEU A 271 -3.48 10.72 -3.81
CA LEU A 271 -4.52 11.73 -3.65
C LEU A 271 -4.01 12.80 -2.68
N SER A 272 -3.16 13.67 -3.20
CA SER A 272 -2.87 14.96 -2.58
C SER A 272 -2.35 15.88 -3.68
N TYR A 273 -3.21 16.75 -4.20
CA TYR A 273 -2.73 18.01 -4.75
C TYR A 273 -2.36 18.87 -3.53
N PRO A 274 -1.14 19.42 -3.43
CA PRO A 274 -0.92 20.50 -2.50
C PRO A 274 -1.79 21.68 -2.98
N GLU A 275 -2.45 22.37 -2.07
CA GLU A 275 -2.78 23.77 -2.30
C GLU A 275 -1.45 24.53 -2.36
N SER A 276 -0.75 24.43 -3.49
CA SER A 276 0.43 25.26 -3.76
C SER A 276 -0.08 26.67 -4.11
N PRO A 277 0.55 27.74 -3.60
CA PRO A 277 0.25 29.11 -4.03
C PRO A 277 0.32 29.22 -5.56
N LEU A 278 -0.57 30.03 -6.12
CA LEU A 278 -0.85 30.25 -7.55
C LEU A 278 0.34 30.51 -8.51
N GLU A 279 1.60 30.44 -8.07
CA GLU A 279 2.78 30.80 -8.88
C GLU A 279 3.69 29.61 -9.27
N GLN A 280 3.37 28.36 -8.92
CA GLN A 280 4.07 27.16 -9.45
C GLN A 280 3.35 26.49 -10.64
N GLN A 281 2.67 27.31 -11.45
CA GLN A 281 1.67 26.84 -12.40
C GLN A 281 2.21 26.11 -13.64
N GLU A 282 3.37 26.41 -14.23
CA GLU A 282 3.64 25.86 -15.58
C GLU A 282 3.94 24.35 -15.60
N ALA A 283 4.80 23.84 -14.72
CA ALA A 283 5.10 22.39 -14.69
C ALA A 283 3.94 21.56 -14.10
N GLU A 284 3.23 22.10 -13.11
CA GLU A 284 2.06 21.49 -12.49
C GLU A 284 0.85 21.49 -13.41
N VAL A 285 0.59 22.59 -14.12
CA VAL A 285 -0.46 22.68 -15.13
C VAL A 285 -0.11 21.81 -16.33
N GLN A 286 1.15 21.73 -16.75
CA GLN A 286 1.54 20.82 -17.84
C GLN A 286 1.36 19.35 -17.43
N ALA A 287 1.79 18.97 -16.22
CA ALA A 287 1.56 17.62 -15.68
C ALA A 287 0.06 17.33 -15.46
N ALA A 288 -0.71 18.27 -14.93
CA ALA A 288 -2.17 18.15 -14.74
C ALA A 288 -2.92 18.12 -16.08
N LYS A 289 -2.46 18.87 -17.08
CA LYS A 289 -3.01 18.89 -18.44
C LYS A 289 -2.70 17.60 -19.18
N ILE A 290 -1.46 17.10 -19.09
CA ILE A 290 -1.08 15.76 -19.57
C ILE A 290 -1.93 14.69 -18.86
N LEU A 291 -2.17 14.83 -17.55
CA LEU A 291 -3.03 13.92 -16.78
C LEU A 291 -4.51 13.97 -17.20
N MET A 292 -5.04 15.15 -17.51
CA MET A 292 -6.42 15.33 -17.96
C MET A 292 -6.60 14.86 -19.40
N GLU A 293 -5.67 15.17 -20.30
CA GLU A 293 -5.64 14.70 -21.69
C GLU A 293 -5.49 13.16 -21.77
N LEU A 294 -4.72 12.55 -20.87
CA LEU A 294 -4.55 11.08 -20.84
C LEU A 294 -5.68 10.34 -20.08
N ARG A 295 -6.37 11.01 -19.14
CA ARG A 295 -7.54 10.45 -18.43
C ARG A 295 -8.82 10.50 -19.29
N TYR A 296 -8.94 11.49 -20.19
CA TYR A 296 -10.16 11.77 -20.95
C TYR A 296 -9.95 11.89 -22.47
N GLY A 297 -8.83 11.45 -23.00
CA GLY A 297 -8.53 11.50 -24.43
C GLY A 297 -9.52 10.71 -25.29
N ASP A 298 -10.36 11.45 -26.01
CA ASP A 298 -11.17 11.09 -27.19
C ASP A 298 -12.10 9.86 -27.11
N SER A 299 -12.82 9.66 -26.00
CA SER A 299 -13.98 8.76 -26.03
C SER A 299 -15.18 9.31 -25.24
N GLU A 300 -16.29 9.45 -25.97
CA GLU A 300 -17.60 9.81 -25.44
C GLU A 300 -18.03 8.84 -24.33
N TRP A 301 -18.67 9.41 -23.30
CA TRP A 301 -19.27 8.74 -22.15
C TRP A 301 -20.01 7.43 -22.48
N PRO A 302 -19.82 6.32 -21.74
CA PRO A 302 -20.93 5.47 -21.33
C PRO A 302 -21.48 6.05 -20.03
N VAL A 303 -22.48 6.90 -20.18
CA VAL A 303 -23.40 7.21 -19.08
C VAL A 303 -24.03 5.86 -18.68
N HIS A 304 -23.95 5.53 -17.39
CA HIS A 304 -24.37 4.27 -16.75
C HIS A 304 -23.35 3.13 -16.84
N VAL A 305 -22.75 2.78 -15.69
CA VAL A 305 -22.95 1.49 -14.98
C VAL A 305 -22.36 1.66 -13.56
N PHE A 306 -23.28 1.73 -12.59
CA PHE A 306 -23.21 1.51 -11.13
C PHE A 306 -21.92 1.74 -10.33
#